data_AF-A0AAJ0E7C0-F1
#
_entry.id   AF-A0AAJ0E7C0-F1
#
_cell.length_a   1.000
_cell.length_b   1.000
_cell.length_c   1.000
_cell.angle_alpha   90.00
_cell.angle_beta   90.00
_cell.angle_gamma   90.00
#
_symmetry.space_group_name_H-M   'P 1'
#
loop_
_entity.id
_entity.type
_entity.pdbx_description
1 polymer ?
#
loop_
_entity_poly.entity_id
_entity_poly.type
_entity_poly.pdbx_seq_one_letter_code
_entity_poly.pdbx_strand_id
1 'polypeptide(L)'
;MHIYYLPKVMGSDEQHRHHWLTAVVWLAYDKCPDELRNFSPRGISYSTSPGAFDTKRTNTLYVAKNGAGPATHPVVTYDAGQILFPSDVGPNGALSPPLIGWGRLPQLAKDQFNGIQYEHTKVPFSDANFQSYLDAAYDDAFFVGVSDVMDCQSSSPSPTDNDPDFADTPTSTSPASQPTQSDDF
;
A
#
# COMPACT_ATOMS: atom_id res chain seq x y z
N MET A 1 0.07 -1.30 -2.57
CA MET A 1 0.25 -1.69 -1.15
C MET A 1 -0.24 -3.12 -0.97
N HIS A 2 0.58 -4.01 -0.40
CA HIS A 2 0.26 -5.40 -0.09
C HIS A 2 0.33 -5.60 1.42
N ILE A 3 -0.68 -6.27 1.97
CA ILE A 3 -0.87 -6.37 3.42
C ILE A 3 -1.15 -7.82 3.80
N TYR A 4 -0.54 -8.25 4.90
CA TYR A 4 -0.70 -9.59 5.47
C TYR A 4 -1.17 -9.47 6.91
N TYR A 5 -2.18 -10.25 7.26
CA TYR A 5 -2.67 -10.36 8.63
C TYR A 5 -2.01 -11.52 9.35
N LEU A 6 -1.54 -11.28 10.56
CA LEU A 6 -1.06 -12.29 11.48
C LEU A 6 -2.00 -12.38 12.69
N PRO A 7 -2.53 -13.57 13.02
CA PRO A 7 -3.33 -13.74 14.24
C PRO A 7 -2.54 -13.45 15.53
N LYS A 8 -1.22 -13.67 15.51
CA LYS A 8 -0.30 -13.41 16.63
C LYS A 8 1.12 -13.16 16.14
N VAL A 9 1.89 -12.43 16.94
CA VAL A 9 3.34 -12.24 16.82
C VAL A 9 4.00 -12.85 18.05
N MET A 10 5.10 -13.58 17.84
CA MET A 10 5.80 -14.36 18.89
C MET A 10 7.32 -14.18 18.79
N GLY A 11 7.77 -12.93 18.70
CA GLY A 11 9.19 -12.60 18.71
C GLY A 11 9.78 -12.59 20.11
N SER A 12 11.12 -12.47 20.21
CA SER A 12 11.78 -12.20 21.49
C SER A 12 11.40 -10.84 22.06
N ASP A 13 11.19 -9.85 21.17
CA ASP A 13 11.04 -8.44 21.54
C ASP A 13 9.56 -8.02 21.57
N GLU A 14 8.70 -8.70 20.79
CA GLU A 14 7.27 -8.41 20.71
C GLU A 14 6.43 -9.70 20.76
N GLN A 15 5.47 -9.74 21.69
CA GLN A 15 4.50 -10.83 21.82
C GLN A 15 3.11 -10.28 22.05
N HIS A 16 2.26 -10.35 21.04
CA HIS A 16 0.88 -9.88 21.14
C HIS A 16 -0.04 -10.55 20.12
N ARG A 17 -1.34 -10.37 20.32
CA ARG A 17 -2.38 -10.78 19.37
C ARG A 17 -2.51 -9.72 18.28
N HIS A 18 -2.81 -10.19 17.07
CA HIS A 18 -3.08 -9.37 15.89
C HIS A 18 -1.90 -8.52 15.43
N HIS A 19 -1.53 -8.65 14.16
CA HIS A 19 -0.57 -7.74 13.55
C HIS A 19 -0.82 -7.63 12.05
N TRP A 20 -0.46 -6.48 11.49
CA TRP A 20 -0.56 -6.20 10.06
C TRP A 20 0.82 -5.90 9.52
N LEU A 21 1.31 -6.78 8.64
CA LEU A 21 2.53 -6.55 7.88
C LEU A 21 2.19 -5.84 6.58
N THR A 22 2.96 -4.83 6.20
CA THR A 22 2.73 -4.06 4.97
C THR A 22 4.00 -3.95 4.15
N ALA A 23 3.85 -4.16 2.83
CA ALA A 23 4.83 -3.77 1.83
C ALA A 23 4.20 -2.83 0.81
N VAL A 24 4.83 -1.68 0.55
CA VAL A 24 4.39 -0.73 -0.48
C VAL A 24 5.35 -0.84 -1.65
N VAL A 25 4.84 -1.27 -2.81
CA VAL A 25 5.62 -1.30 -4.05
C VAL A 25 5.34 0.01 -4.79
N TRP A 26 6.39 0.79 -5.04
CA TRP A 26 6.34 2.01 -5.82
C TRP A 26 6.61 1.67 -7.29
N LEU A 27 5.76 2.16 -8.18
CA LEU A 27 5.82 1.88 -9.60
C LEU A 27 5.97 3.20 -10.35
N ALA A 28 6.68 3.18 -11.47
CA ALA A 28 6.55 4.22 -12.49
C ALA A 28 6.50 3.57 -13.87
N TYR A 29 5.95 4.28 -14.84
CA TYR A 29 6.02 3.87 -16.23
C TYR A 29 7.46 4.02 -16.74
N ASP A 30 7.89 3.09 -17.59
CA ASP A 30 9.15 3.18 -18.34
C ASP A 30 8.94 3.79 -19.73
N LYS A 31 7.69 3.78 -20.21
CA LYS A 31 7.31 4.28 -21.53
C LYS A 31 5.80 4.53 -21.59
N CYS A 32 5.40 5.38 -22.54
CA CYS A 32 4.01 5.63 -22.86
C CYS A 32 3.45 4.58 -23.83
N PRO A 33 2.11 4.36 -23.86
CA PRO A 33 1.07 4.98 -23.01
C PRO A 33 1.02 4.42 -21.57
N ASP A 34 0.19 5.00 -20.71
CA ASP A 34 -0.03 4.52 -19.33
C ASP A 34 -0.82 3.19 -19.31
N GLU A 35 -0.12 2.09 -19.61
CA GLU A 35 -0.65 0.74 -19.60
C GLU A 35 0.09 -0.13 -18.59
N LEU A 36 -0.61 -1.10 -17.99
CA LEU A 36 -0.05 -2.00 -16.97
C LEU A 36 1.30 -2.64 -17.34
N ARG A 37 1.50 -2.96 -18.62
CA ARG A 37 2.74 -3.58 -19.14
C ARG A 37 3.95 -2.64 -19.19
N ASN A 38 3.71 -1.34 -19.04
CA ASN A 38 4.73 -0.31 -19.12
C ASN A 38 5.22 0.14 -17.74
N PHE A 39 4.61 -0.34 -16.65
CA PHE A 39 5.09 -0.09 -15.30
C PHE A 39 6.21 -1.04 -14.91
N SER A 40 7.19 -0.50 -14.19
CA SER A 40 8.18 -1.29 -13.47
C SER A 40 8.31 -0.84 -12.01
N PRO A 41 8.68 -1.76 -11.10
CA PRO A 41 9.01 -1.41 -9.73
C PRO A 41 10.19 -0.45 -9.65
N ARG A 42 10.03 0.59 -8.84
CA ARG A 42 11.06 1.58 -8.51
C ARG A 42 11.68 1.35 -7.14
N GLY A 43 10.90 0.78 -6.23
CA GLY A 43 11.35 0.42 -4.90
C GLY A 43 10.24 -0.18 -4.07
N ILE A 44 10.60 -0.63 -2.87
CA ILE A 44 9.67 -1.17 -1.90
C ILE A 44 9.96 -0.61 -0.53
N SER A 45 8.90 -0.23 0.15
CA SER A 45 8.94 0.13 1.56
C SER A 45 8.36 -0.99 2.41
N TYR A 46 9.05 -1.33 3.49
CA TYR A 46 8.71 -2.43 4.38
C TYR A 46 8.25 -1.90 5.73
N SER A 47 7.07 -2.28 6.21
CA SER A 47 6.60 -1.82 7.53
C SER A 47 7.53 -2.30 8.65
N THR A 48 8.01 -1.38 9.48
CA THR A 48 8.83 -1.70 10.65
C THR A 48 8.00 -1.72 11.93
N SER A 49 6.92 -0.96 11.97
CA SER A 49 5.91 -0.92 13.03
C SER A 49 4.62 -0.28 12.47
N PRO A 50 3.50 -0.25 13.20
CA PRO A 50 2.28 0.38 12.73
C PRO A 50 2.50 1.85 12.33
N GLY A 51 2.45 2.14 11.02
CA GLY A 51 2.61 3.48 10.45
C GLY A 51 4.06 3.92 10.22
N ALA A 52 5.04 3.04 10.38
CA ALA A 52 6.45 3.33 10.08
C ALA A 52 7.05 2.33 9.09
N PHE A 53 7.98 2.79 8.27
CA PHE A 53 8.54 2.02 7.16
C PHE A 53 10.06 2.17 7.03
N ASP A 54 10.72 1.07 6.64
CA ASP A 54 12.04 1.10 6.04
C ASP A 54 11.89 1.38 4.54
N THR A 55 12.30 2.57 4.13
CA THR A 55 12.28 3.05 2.74
C THR A 55 13.66 3.01 2.07
N LYS A 56 14.72 2.66 2.82
CA LYS A 56 16.11 2.80 2.36
C LYS A 56 16.71 1.50 1.86
N ARG A 57 16.02 0.38 2.06
CA ARG A 57 16.49 -0.94 1.68
C ARG A 57 16.34 -1.17 0.17
N THR A 58 17.44 -1.60 -0.48
CA THR A 58 17.52 -1.72 -1.96
C THR A 58 17.81 -3.13 -2.47
N ASN A 59 18.05 -4.10 -1.59
CA ASN A 59 18.42 -5.47 -1.96
C ASN A 59 17.23 -6.40 -2.28
N THR A 60 16.09 -5.83 -2.69
CA THR A 60 14.89 -6.60 -3.04
C THR A 60 15.14 -7.47 -4.26
N LEU A 61 14.99 -8.77 -4.10
CA LEU A 61 14.95 -9.71 -5.21
C LEU A 61 13.56 -9.66 -5.88
N TYR A 62 13.54 -9.52 -7.20
CA TYR A 62 12.33 -9.63 -8.00
C TYR A 62 12.38 -10.88 -8.86
N VAL A 63 11.24 -11.55 -9.00
CA VAL A 63 11.09 -12.72 -9.85
C VAL A 63 9.96 -12.54 -10.85
N ALA A 64 10.09 -13.25 -11.98
CA ALA A 64 9.04 -13.31 -12.97
C ALA A 64 7.94 -14.27 -12.50
N LYS A 65 6.67 -13.92 -12.77
CA LYS A 65 5.54 -14.80 -12.48
C LYS A 65 5.71 -16.10 -13.28
N ASN A 66 5.81 -17.23 -12.60
CA ASN A 66 6.05 -18.55 -13.21
C ASN A 66 7.35 -18.67 -14.02
N GLY A 67 8.36 -17.83 -13.74
CA GLY A 67 9.66 -17.89 -14.41
C GLY A 67 9.69 -17.35 -15.85
N ALA A 68 8.62 -16.71 -16.32
CA ALA A 68 8.55 -16.10 -17.65
C ALA A 68 8.12 -14.63 -17.59
N GLY A 69 8.73 -13.78 -18.42
CA GLY A 69 8.44 -12.35 -18.50
C GLY A 69 9.26 -11.47 -17.55
N PRO A 70 8.88 -10.20 -17.36
CA PRO A 70 9.63 -9.28 -16.51
C PRO A 70 9.57 -9.70 -15.03
N ALA A 71 10.67 -9.51 -14.33
CA ALA A 71 10.77 -9.75 -12.91
C ALA A 71 10.07 -8.61 -12.13
N THR A 72 8.81 -8.83 -11.78
CA THR A 72 7.96 -7.81 -11.13
C THR A 72 7.46 -8.21 -9.75
N HIS A 73 7.69 -9.46 -9.32
CA HIS A 73 7.20 -9.98 -8.05
C HIS A 73 8.32 -9.93 -7.01
N PRO A 74 8.24 -9.03 -6.02
CA PRO A 74 9.25 -9.00 -4.97
C PRO A 74 9.16 -10.23 -4.10
N VAL A 75 10.32 -10.77 -3.74
CA VAL A 75 10.43 -11.88 -2.79
C VAL A 75 10.70 -11.30 -1.41
N VAL A 76 9.75 -11.51 -0.52
CA VAL A 76 9.80 -11.01 0.87
C VAL A 76 9.78 -12.18 1.84
N THR A 77 10.47 -12.01 2.95
CA THR A 77 10.56 -12.96 4.05
C THR A 77 9.91 -12.35 5.29
N TYR A 78 9.26 -13.22 6.04
CA TYR A 78 8.83 -12.97 7.41
C TYR A 78 9.38 -14.10 8.27
N ASP A 79 10.11 -13.75 9.32
CA ASP A 79 10.55 -14.68 10.36
C ASP A 79 9.85 -14.30 11.68
N ALA A 80 9.42 -15.29 12.45
CA ALA A 80 8.46 -15.16 13.54
C ALA A 80 8.80 -14.05 14.56
N GLY A 81 8.18 -12.88 14.40
CA GLY A 81 8.44 -11.71 15.25
C GLY A 81 9.18 -10.55 14.59
N GLN A 82 9.70 -10.74 13.39
CA GLN A 82 10.41 -9.73 12.64
C GLN A 82 9.49 -8.99 11.66
N ILE A 83 9.94 -7.81 11.26
CA ILE A 83 9.35 -7.01 10.19
C ILE A 83 9.38 -7.78 8.87
N LEU A 84 8.64 -7.34 7.84
CA LEU A 84 8.89 -7.84 6.49
C LEU A 84 10.27 -7.36 6.00
N PHE A 85 11.01 -8.22 5.33
CA PHE A 85 12.28 -7.85 4.70
C PHE A 85 12.51 -8.59 3.37
N PRO A 86 13.38 -8.07 2.49
CA PRO A 86 13.83 -8.78 1.30
C PRO A 86 14.38 -10.17 1.61
N SER A 87 13.96 -11.18 0.86
CA SER A 87 14.53 -12.52 0.99
C SER A 87 16.01 -12.55 0.57
N ASP A 88 16.85 -13.21 1.36
CA ASP A 88 18.26 -13.51 1.08
C ASP A 88 18.47 -14.89 0.44
N VAL A 89 17.48 -15.78 0.54
CA VAL A 89 17.52 -17.18 0.03
C VAL A 89 16.80 -17.38 -1.31
N GLY A 90 16.26 -16.30 -1.90
CA GLY A 90 15.55 -16.34 -3.18
C GLY A 90 14.10 -16.86 -3.08
N PRO A 91 13.46 -17.20 -4.21
CA PRO A 91 12.03 -17.51 -4.28
C PRO A 91 11.67 -18.96 -3.87
N ASN A 92 12.67 -19.79 -3.54
CA ASN A 92 12.43 -21.19 -3.19
C ASN A 92 11.60 -21.27 -1.90
N GLY A 93 10.42 -21.89 -1.99
CA GLY A 93 9.48 -21.98 -0.87
C GLY A 93 8.66 -20.71 -0.64
N ALA A 94 8.79 -19.67 -1.49
CA ALA A 94 7.97 -18.48 -1.41
C ALA A 94 6.49 -18.83 -1.67
N LEU A 95 5.61 -18.26 -0.86
CA LEU A 95 4.17 -18.41 -1.00
C LEU A 95 3.60 -17.30 -1.88
N SER A 96 2.54 -17.60 -2.61
CA SER A 96 1.70 -16.60 -3.30
C SER A 96 0.26 -16.75 -2.81
N PRO A 97 -0.06 -16.21 -1.62
CA PRO A 97 -1.42 -16.30 -1.07
C PRO A 97 -2.45 -15.64 -2.01
N PRO A 98 -3.71 -16.12 -2.01
CA PRO A 98 -4.78 -15.45 -2.73
C PRO A 98 -4.88 -13.97 -2.32
N LEU A 99 -4.94 -13.08 -3.31
CA LEU A 99 -5.03 -11.65 -3.10
C LEU A 99 -6.48 -11.17 -3.32
N ILE A 100 -6.99 -10.37 -2.40
CA ILE A 100 -8.23 -9.62 -2.55
C ILE A 100 -7.91 -8.12 -2.46
N GLY A 101 -8.37 -7.36 -3.46
CA GLY A 101 -8.22 -5.91 -3.44
C GLY A 101 -9.30 -5.24 -2.59
N TRP A 102 -8.97 -4.13 -1.93
CA TRP A 102 -9.89 -3.35 -1.10
C TRP A 102 -11.21 -3.02 -1.82
N GLY A 103 -11.13 -2.56 -3.08
CA GLY A 103 -12.31 -2.25 -3.90
C GLY A 103 -13.25 -3.44 -4.14
N ARG A 104 -12.76 -4.69 -4.02
CA ARG A 104 -13.54 -5.92 -4.23
C ARG A 104 -14.14 -6.49 -2.95
N LEU A 105 -13.86 -5.89 -1.79
CA LEU A 105 -14.47 -6.34 -0.54
C LEU A 105 -15.94 -5.91 -0.47
N PRO A 106 -16.84 -6.76 0.07
CA PRO A 106 -18.19 -6.33 0.42
C PRO A 106 -18.18 -5.16 1.40
N GLN A 107 -19.19 -4.30 1.33
CA GLN A 107 -19.25 -3.10 2.19
C GLN A 107 -19.15 -3.43 3.68
N LEU A 108 -19.84 -4.47 4.15
CA LEU A 108 -19.77 -4.93 5.55
C LEU A 108 -18.33 -5.27 6.00
N ALA A 109 -17.51 -5.81 5.10
CA ALA A 109 -16.11 -6.09 5.41
C ALA A 109 -15.30 -4.79 5.49
N LYS A 110 -15.55 -3.83 4.59
CA LYS A 110 -14.92 -2.50 4.63
C LYS A 110 -15.26 -1.78 5.93
N ASP A 111 -16.54 -1.76 6.30
CA ASP A 111 -17.02 -1.14 7.55
C ASP A 111 -16.35 -1.77 8.78
N GLN A 112 -16.24 -3.10 8.81
CA GLN A 112 -15.55 -3.81 9.89
C GLN A 112 -14.06 -3.42 9.96
N PHE A 113 -13.35 -3.37 8.83
CA PHE A 113 -11.94 -2.98 8.80
C PHE A 113 -11.71 -1.51 9.15
N ASN A 114 -12.67 -0.63 8.85
CA ASN A 114 -12.63 0.77 9.23
C ASN A 114 -12.93 0.98 10.72
N GLY A 115 -13.81 0.16 11.32
CA GLY A 115 -14.25 0.33 12.70
C GLY A 115 -13.50 -0.49 13.75
N ILE A 116 -12.82 -1.56 13.36
CA ILE A 116 -12.14 -2.46 14.31
C ILE A 116 -10.97 -1.77 15.01
N GLN A 117 -10.89 -1.96 16.33
CA GLN A 117 -9.79 -1.50 17.16
C GLN A 117 -8.97 -2.70 17.63
N TYR A 118 -7.67 -2.65 17.39
CA TYR A 118 -6.71 -3.60 17.97
C TYR A 118 -5.86 -2.87 19.00
N GLU A 119 -5.41 -3.62 20.01
CA GLU A 119 -4.60 -3.08 21.10
C GLU A 119 -3.20 -2.63 20.63
N HIS A 120 -2.57 -3.41 19.76
CA HIS A 120 -1.16 -3.23 19.37
C HIS A 120 -0.92 -2.93 17.89
N THR A 121 -1.99 -2.81 17.09
CA THR A 121 -1.86 -2.54 15.64
C THR A 121 -3.04 -1.73 15.14
N LYS A 122 -2.96 -1.22 13.91
CA LYS A 122 -4.09 -0.60 13.21
C LYS A 122 -4.22 -1.21 11.82
N VAL A 123 -5.41 -1.18 11.24
CA VAL A 123 -5.63 -1.64 9.86
C VAL A 123 -4.97 -0.62 8.92
N PRO A 124 -3.96 -1.00 8.14
CA PRO A 124 -3.14 -0.03 7.41
C PRO A 124 -3.83 0.48 6.13
N PHE A 125 -4.83 -0.23 5.64
CA PHE A 125 -5.61 0.08 4.43
C PHE A 125 -7.03 0.58 4.74
N SER A 126 -7.35 0.84 6.01
CA SER A 126 -8.63 1.50 6.33
C SER A 126 -8.62 2.92 5.79
N ASP A 127 -9.80 3.47 5.55
CA ASP A 127 -9.94 4.81 4.94
C ASP A 127 -9.24 5.90 5.77
N ALA A 128 -9.24 5.76 7.10
CA ALA A 128 -8.59 6.69 8.02
C ALA A 128 -7.05 6.59 8.04
N ASN A 129 -6.48 5.45 7.62
CA ASN A 129 -5.04 5.17 7.75
C ASN A 129 -4.32 5.12 6.40
N PHE A 130 -5.02 4.79 5.31
CA PHE A 130 -4.39 4.48 4.02
C PHE A 130 -3.41 5.56 3.54
N GLN A 131 -3.83 6.83 3.52
CA GLN A 131 -2.96 7.91 3.05
C GLN A 131 -1.75 8.11 3.95
N SER A 132 -1.92 8.16 5.28
CA SER A 132 -0.80 8.36 6.20
C SER A 132 0.23 7.21 6.14
N TYR A 133 -0.22 5.99 5.86
CA TYR A 133 0.67 4.86 5.63
C TYR A 133 1.41 4.97 4.30
N LEU A 134 0.78 5.46 3.23
CA LEU A 134 1.45 5.73 1.96
C LEU A 134 2.49 6.85 2.11
N ASP A 135 2.14 7.93 2.80
CA ASP A 135 3.04 9.06 3.05
C ASP A 135 4.28 8.60 3.85
N ALA A 136 4.06 7.82 4.91
CA ALA A 136 5.15 7.26 5.72
C ALA A 136 6.01 6.25 4.95
N ALA A 137 5.46 5.60 3.93
CA ALA A 137 6.16 4.65 3.09
C ALA A 137 6.86 5.31 1.89
N TYR A 138 6.68 6.60 1.65
CA TYR A 138 7.20 7.27 0.46
C TYR A 138 8.65 7.73 0.64
N ASP A 139 9.40 7.70 -0.46
CA ASP A 139 10.76 8.23 -0.53
C ASP A 139 11.06 8.69 -1.96
N ASP A 140 11.49 9.94 -2.12
CA ASP A 140 11.86 10.48 -3.44
C ASP A 140 13.00 9.69 -4.09
N ALA A 141 13.84 9.02 -3.27
CA ALA A 141 14.93 8.20 -3.78
C ALA A 141 14.45 7.07 -4.71
N PHE A 142 13.21 6.59 -4.59
CA PHE A 142 12.65 5.60 -5.50
C PHE A 142 12.54 6.11 -6.93
N PHE A 143 12.34 7.41 -7.11
CA PHE A 143 12.06 8.01 -8.42
C PHE A 143 13.26 8.76 -9.00
N VAL A 144 14.45 8.64 -8.40
CA VAL A 144 15.67 9.22 -8.97
C VAL A 144 15.92 8.63 -10.36
N GLY A 145 16.03 9.52 -11.35
CA GLY A 145 16.25 9.14 -12.76
C GLY A 145 14.98 8.82 -13.54
N VAL A 146 13.80 8.88 -12.92
CA VAL A 146 12.52 8.91 -13.65
C VAL A 146 12.37 10.33 -14.20
N SER A 147 12.29 10.46 -15.52
CA SER A 147 12.23 11.78 -16.15
C SER A 147 10.82 12.38 -16.06
N ASP A 148 10.73 13.63 -15.62
CA ASP A 148 9.47 14.41 -15.57
C ASP A 148 8.81 14.59 -16.96
N VAL A 149 9.59 14.42 -18.04
CA VAL A 149 9.13 14.56 -19.44
C VAL A 149 8.25 13.39 -19.90
N MET A 150 8.18 12.35 -19.08
CA MET A 150 7.47 11.13 -19.40
C MET A 150 6.00 11.21 -18.93
N ASP A 151 5.47 12.41 -18.70
CA ASP A 151 4.03 12.69 -18.65
C ASP A 151 3.41 12.24 -19.98
N CYS A 152 2.84 11.04 -19.96
CA CYS A 152 2.14 10.45 -21.09
C CYS A 152 0.89 11.28 -21.29
N GLN A 153 1.03 12.43 -21.96
CA GLN A 153 -0.04 13.40 -22.24
C GLN A 153 -1.29 12.63 -22.65
N SER A 154 -2.15 12.40 -21.66
CA SER A 154 -3.49 11.96 -21.95
C SER A 154 -4.13 13.22 -22.48
N SER A 155 -4.46 13.21 -23.77
CA SER A 155 -5.58 14.03 -24.20
C SER A 155 -6.66 13.85 -23.15
N SER A 156 -6.96 14.93 -22.43
CA SER A 156 -7.94 15.00 -21.35
C SER A 156 -9.11 14.05 -21.63
N PRO A 157 -9.47 13.11 -20.74
CA PRO A 157 -10.57 12.19 -21.02
C PRO A 157 -11.80 13.02 -21.34
N SER A 158 -12.40 12.75 -22.50
CA SER A 158 -13.70 13.33 -22.82
C SER A 158 -14.70 12.81 -21.78
N PRO A 159 -15.71 13.58 -21.35
CA PRO A 159 -16.65 13.20 -20.28
C PRO A 159 -17.41 11.88 -20.48
N THR A 160 -17.24 11.22 -21.62
CA THR A 160 -17.85 9.95 -22.03
C THR A 160 -17.02 8.71 -21.70
N ASP A 161 -15.76 8.83 -21.28
CA ASP A 161 -14.91 7.68 -20.93
C ASP A 161 -15.01 7.28 -19.44
N ASN A 162 -16.01 7.81 -18.72
CA ASN A 162 -16.35 7.34 -17.39
C ASN A 162 -16.90 5.90 -17.48
N ASP A 163 -16.07 4.94 -17.07
CA ASP A 163 -16.53 3.60 -16.73
C ASP A 163 -17.56 3.71 -15.58
N PRO A 164 -18.84 3.36 -15.81
CA PRO A 164 -19.88 3.52 -14.81
C PRO A 164 -19.68 2.63 -13.58
N ASP A 165 -18.75 1.67 -13.61
CA ASP A 165 -18.40 0.82 -12.45
C ASP A 165 -17.40 1.47 -11.47
N PHE A 166 -16.92 2.69 -11.73
CA PHE A 166 -15.93 3.38 -10.88
C PHE A 166 -16.40 4.71 -10.25
N ALA A 167 -17.67 5.07 -10.41
CA ALA A 167 -18.22 6.29 -9.81
C ALA A 167 -18.95 5.99 -8.49
N ASP A 168 -18.20 6.08 -7.38
CA ASP A 168 -18.75 6.47 -6.08
C ASP A 168 -17.69 7.29 -5.34
N THR A 169 -17.61 8.57 -5.70
CA THR A 169 -16.88 9.55 -4.91
C THR A 169 -17.76 9.97 -3.73
N PRO A 170 -17.40 9.73 -2.46
CA PRO A 170 -18.08 10.39 -1.37
C PRO A 170 -17.73 11.87 -1.38
N THR A 171 -18.73 12.72 -1.66
CA THR A 171 -18.65 14.17 -1.49
C THR A 171 -18.30 14.48 -0.04
N SER A 172 -17.10 15.01 0.17
CA SER A 172 -16.68 15.60 1.43
C SER A 172 -17.55 16.82 1.74
N THR A 173 -18.51 16.66 2.66
CA THR A 173 -19.16 17.78 3.33
C THR A 173 -18.51 17.92 4.71
N SER A 174 -17.37 18.61 4.79
CA SER A 174 -16.90 19.12 6.07
C SER A 174 -17.95 20.10 6.62
N PRO A 175 -18.35 19.99 7.91
CA PRO A 175 -19.23 20.98 8.52
C PRO A 175 -18.52 22.34 8.61
N ALA A 176 -19.24 23.39 8.23
CA ALA A 176 -18.78 24.77 8.38
C ALA A 176 -18.47 25.09 9.85
N SER A 177 -17.35 25.75 10.09
CA SER A 177 -16.94 26.26 11.39
C SER A 177 -18.01 27.22 11.94
N GLN A 178 -18.57 26.89 13.10
CA GLN A 178 -19.51 27.75 13.80
C GLN A 178 -18.73 28.92 14.45
N PRO A 179 -19.14 30.19 14.26
CA PRO A 179 -18.44 31.30 14.88
C PRO A 179 -18.74 31.34 16.38
N THR A 180 -17.66 31.44 17.16
CA THR A 180 -17.67 31.72 18.60
C THR A 180 -18.42 33.02 18.85
N GLN A 181 -19.48 32.98 19.66
CA GLN A 181 -20.03 34.17 20.30
C GLN A 181 -19.91 34.01 21.81
N SER A 182 -19.18 34.94 22.39
CA SER A 182 -19.03 35.17 23.81
C SER A 182 -20.23 35.96 24.35
N ASP A 183 -20.46 35.78 25.66
CA ASP A 183 -20.98 36.74 26.63
C ASP A 183 -22.46 36.65 27.11
N ASP A 184 -22.52 36.58 28.45
CA ASP A 184 -23.48 37.17 29.40
C ASP A 184 -24.94 36.70 29.49
N PHE A 185 -25.26 35.84 30.46
CA PHE A 185 -25.81 36.19 31.81
C PHE A 185 -26.10 34.94 32.64
#